data_AF-A0A8T3UGQ5-F1
#
_entry.id   AF-A0A8T3UGQ5-F1
#
_cell.length_a   1.000
_cell.length_b   1.000
_cell.length_c   1.000
_cell.angle_alpha   90.00
_cell.angle_beta   90.00
_cell.angle_gamma   90.00
#
_symmetry.space_group_name_H-M   'P 1'
#
loop_
_entity.id
_entity.type
_entity.pdbx_description
1 polymer ?
#
loop_
_entity_poly.entity_id
_entity_poly.type
_entity_poly.pdbx_seq_one_letter_code
_entity_poly.pdbx_strand_id
1 'polypeptide(L)'
;MRSTTARPGIAWRRKTLTNQKINPKIGFLKSCIGIQMTTKYPSIEAVALRLAVLLKRTGKTRARVSDKTLRILSGRTTLRDAFVINMRSVLEEYGVVAVRLDRGGFALIATSALEGAPPALVKNLMPDFKRLTEEELWNELELPDDEVNE
;
A
#
# COMPACT_ATOMS: atom_id res chain seq x y z
N MET A 1 -26.43 -16.69 32.36
CA MET A 1 -25.18 -15.94 32.13
C MET A 1 -24.71 -16.15 30.71
N ARG A 2 -24.84 -15.17 29.82
CA ARG A 2 -24.16 -15.13 28.52
C ARG A 2 -23.63 -13.71 28.33
N SER A 3 -22.33 -13.54 28.53
CA SER A 3 -21.64 -12.27 28.31
C SER A 3 -21.33 -12.13 26.82
N THR A 4 -22.10 -11.30 26.13
CA THR A 4 -21.81 -10.87 24.77
C THR A 4 -20.73 -9.80 24.82
N THR A 5 -19.48 -10.16 24.52
CA THR A 5 -18.37 -9.23 24.39
C THR A 5 -18.50 -8.46 23.07
N ALA A 6 -18.82 -7.17 23.17
CA ALA A 6 -18.81 -6.24 22.06
C ALA A 6 -17.36 -6.04 21.55
N ARG A 7 -17.14 -6.21 20.24
CA ARG A 7 -15.86 -5.93 19.59
C ARG A 7 -15.74 -4.41 19.34
N PRO A 8 -14.59 -3.78 19.63
CA PRO A 8 -14.40 -2.36 19.36
C PRO A 8 -14.37 -2.11 17.84
N GLY A 9 -15.34 -1.32 17.37
CA GLY A 9 -15.44 -0.89 15.98
C GLY A 9 -14.34 0.10 15.62
N ILE A 10 -13.75 -0.07 14.44
CA ILE A 10 -12.73 0.82 13.88
C ILE A 10 -13.39 2.16 13.54
N ALA A 11 -13.01 3.21 14.28
CA ALA A 11 -13.49 4.57 14.08
C ALA A 11 -12.80 5.20 12.85
N TRP A 12 -13.43 5.08 11.69
CA TRP A 12 -13.07 5.91 10.52
C TRP A 12 -13.51 7.35 10.80
N ARG A 13 -12.57 8.19 11.23
CA ARG A 13 -12.80 9.63 11.47
C ARG A 13 -13.24 10.30 10.17
N ARG A 14 -14.56 10.53 10.02
CA ARG A 14 -15.10 11.44 8.99
C ARG A 14 -14.57 12.85 9.29
N LYS A 15 -13.54 13.29 8.57
CA LYS A 15 -13.24 14.73 8.48
C LYS A 15 -14.39 15.35 7.69
N THR A 16 -15.23 16.10 8.39
CA THR A 16 -16.23 17.00 7.79
C THR A 16 -15.47 18.03 6.97
N LEU A 17 -15.55 17.94 5.65
CA LEU A 17 -15.11 18.98 4.73
C LEU A 17 -15.99 20.20 4.96
N THR A 18 -15.43 21.17 5.67
CA THR A 18 -15.96 22.51 5.79
C THR A 18 -16.03 23.15 4.41
N ASN A 19 -17.27 23.49 4.05
CA ASN A 19 -17.72 24.30 2.93
C ASN A 19 -16.72 25.39 2.51
N GLN A 20 -15.92 25.13 1.47
CA GLN A 20 -15.13 26.15 0.77
C GLN A 20 -15.88 26.57 -0.50
N LYS A 21 -16.31 27.83 -0.51
CA LYS A 21 -16.94 28.52 -1.64
C LYS A 21 -16.12 28.32 -2.92
N ILE A 22 -16.69 27.60 -3.88
CA ILE A 22 -16.19 27.49 -5.24
C ILE A 22 -16.48 28.82 -5.95
N ASN A 23 -15.43 29.53 -6.35
CA ASN A 23 -15.52 30.78 -7.11
C ASN A 23 -15.47 30.44 -8.61
N PRO A 24 -16.52 30.68 -9.42
CA PRO A 24 -16.61 30.15 -10.77
C PRO A 24 -16.13 31.19 -11.79
N LYS A 25 -14.81 31.34 -11.97
CA LYS A 25 -14.25 32.15 -13.08
C LYS A 25 -12.89 31.65 -13.57
N ILE A 26 -12.86 30.47 -14.18
CA ILE A 26 -11.99 30.11 -15.32
C ILE A 26 -12.82 29.03 -16.07
N GLY A 27 -13.55 29.36 -17.13
CA GLY A 27 -12.96 29.68 -18.43
C GLY A 27 -12.50 28.39 -19.11
N PHE A 28 -13.43 27.55 -19.57
CA PHE A 28 -13.65 27.39 -21.01
C PHE A 28 -12.53 26.63 -21.72
N LEU A 29 -12.63 25.29 -21.74
CA LEU A 29 -12.39 24.48 -22.95
C LEU A 29 -13.02 23.10 -22.75
N LYS A 30 -14.33 23.01 -23.05
CA LYS A 30 -14.91 21.73 -23.48
C LYS A 30 -14.39 21.48 -24.90
N SER A 31 -13.45 20.57 -25.03
CA SER A 31 -13.11 19.87 -26.27
C SER A 31 -13.26 18.38 -25.92
N CYS A 32 -14.43 17.78 -26.18
CA CYS A 32 -14.74 17.15 -27.45
C CYS A 32 -13.56 16.35 -28.01
N ILE A 33 -13.21 15.24 -27.35
CA ILE A 33 -12.88 13.92 -27.95
C ILE A 33 -12.84 12.95 -26.76
N GLY A 34 -14.02 12.46 -26.36
CA GLY A 34 -14.15 11.37 -25.40
C GLY A 34 -14.03 10.03 -26.10
N ILE A 35 -13.02 9.83 -26.95
CA ILE A 35 -12.63 8.47 -27.33
C ILE A 35 -12.02 7.89 -26.06
N GLN A 36 -12.84 7.22 -25.26
CA GLN A 36 -12.32 6.28 -24.28
C GLN A 36 -11.49 5.29 -25.09
N MET A 37 -10.17 5.45 -25.04
CA MET A 37 -9.25 4.40 -25.48
C MET A 37 -9.65 3.19 -24.65
N THR A 38 -10.36 2.25 -25.26
CA THR A 38 -10.76 1.01 -24.60
C THR A 38 -9.50 0.19 -24.40
N THR A 39 -8.71 0.56 -23.39
CA THR A 39 -7.61 -0.28 -22.96
C THR A 39 -8.23 -1.56 -22.45
N LYS A 40 -7.77 -2.70 -22.97
CA LYS A 40 -8.23 -4.03 -22.56
C LYS A 40 -8.23 -4.23 -21.04
N TYR A 41 -7.38 -3.48 -20.34
CA TYR A 41 -7.23 -3.51 -18.91
C TYR A 41 -7.66 -2.17 -18.26
N PRO A 42 -8.21 -2.21 -17.04
CA PRO A 42 -8.41 -1.03 -16.20
C PRO A 42 -7.09 -0.29 -15.99
N SER A 43 -7.20 1.02 -15.71
CA SER A 43 -6.07 1.86 -15.34
C SER A 43 -5.45 1.39 -14.01
N ILE A 44 -4.20 1.80 -13.75
CA ILE A 44 -3.48 1.39 -12.54
C ILE A 44 -4.18 1.95 -11.30
N GLU A 45 -4.67 3.20 -11.37
CA GLU A 45 -5.40 3.87 -10.29
C GLU A 45 -6.70 3.12 -9.98
N ALA A 46 -7.41 2.66 -11.00
CA ALA A 46 -8.64 1.88 -10.81
C ALA A 46 -8.36 0.54 -10.10
N VAL A 47 -7.25 -0.13 -10.40
CA VAL A 47 -6.86 -1.38 -9.73
C VAL A 47 -6.42 -1.12 -8.30
N ALA A 48 -5.59 -0.10 -8.06
CA ALA A 48 -5.16 0.29 -6.72
C ALA A 48 -6.37 0.67 -5.83
N LEU A 49 -7.30 1.44 -6.37
CA LEU A 49 -8.55 1.79 -5.68
C LEU A 49 -9.36 0.54 -5.31
N ARG A 50 -9.48 -0.44 -6.22
CA ARG A 50 -10.16 -1.71 -5.93
C ARG A 50 -9.49 -2.47 -4.79
N LEU A 51 -8.16 -2.51 -4.74
CA LEU A 51 -7.40 -3.14 -3.65
C LEU A 51 -7.59 -2.41 -2.32
N ALA A 52 -7.55 -1.08 -2.31
CA ALA A 52 -7.78 -0.28 -1.11
C ALA A 52 -9.20 -0.50 -0.56
N VAL A 53 -10.20 -0.53 -1.44
CA VAL A 53 -11.59 -0.86 -1.09
C VAL A 53 -11.71 -2.30 -0.58
N LEU A 54 -10.97 -3.25 -1.18
CA LEU A 54 -10.94 -4.64 -0.72
C LEU A 54 -10.45 -4.71 0.73
N LEU A 55 -9.33 -4.07 1.07
CA LEU A 55 -8.82 -4.02 2.45
C LEU A 55 -9.85 -3.39 3.38
N LYS A 56 -10.43 -2.25 3.01
CA LYS A 56 -11.46 -1.56 3.81
C LYS A 56 -12.67 -2.46 4.09
N ARG A 57 -13.13 -3.23 3.11
CA ARG A 57 -14.26 -4.16 3.25
C ARG A 57 -13.95 -5.33 4.18
N THR A 58 -12.68 -5.73 4.33
CA THR A 58 -12.33 -6.78 5.30
C THR A 58 -12.49 -6.34 6.75
N GLY A 59 -12.54 -5.03 7.03
CA GLY A 59 -12.56 -4.48 8.39
C GLY A 59 -11.29 -4.78 9.19
N LYS A 60 -10.21 -5.21 8.53
CA LYS A 60 -8.91 -5.52 9.15
C LYS A 60 -7.88 -4.47 8.74
N THR A 61 -6.84 -4.32 9.56
CA THR A 61 -5.68 -3.47 9.27
C THR A 61 -4.68 -4.13 8.32
N ARG A 62 -4.72 -5.46 8.20
CA ARG A 62 -3.86 -6.26 7.34
C ARG A 62 -4.64 -7.38 6.64
N ALA A 63 -4.35 -7.62 5.37
CA ALA A 63 -4.97 -8.68 4.58
C ALA A 63 -3.99 -9.28 3.57
N ARG A 64 -4.04 -10.60 3.35
CA ARG A 64 -3.29 -11.27 2.29
C ARG A 64 -4.13 -11.30 1.00
N VAL A 65 -3.50 -10.97 -0.11
CA VAL A 65 -4.06 -11.00 -1.45
C VAL A 65 -3.20 -11.90 -2.32
N SER A 66 -3.80 -12.91 -2.96
CA SER A 66 -3.07 -13.78 -3.89
C SER A 66 -2.85 -13.10 -5.25
N ASP A 67 -1.83 -13.53 -6.00
CA ASP A 67 -1.63 -13.06 -7.38
C ASP A 67 -2.82 -13.35 -8.28
N LYS A 68 -3.54 -14.45 -8.01
CA LYS A 68 -4.81 -14.75 -8.68
C LYS A 68 -5.83 -13.64 -8.46
N THR A 69 -5.94 -13.13 -7.24
CA THR A 69 -6.87 -12.03 -6.91
C THR A 69 -6.46 -10.75 -7.61
N LEU A 70 -5.16 -10.42 -7.64
CA LEU A 70 -4.67 -9.23 -8.35
C LEU A 70 -4.89 -9.34 -9.87
N ARG A 71 -4.74 -10.53 -10.46
CA ARG A 71 -5.09 -10.81 -11.86
C ARG A 71 -6.58 -10.59 -12.13
N ILE A 72 -7.46 -11.07 -11.25
CA ILE A 72 -8.91 -10.85 -11.38
C ILE A 72 -9.24 -9.35 -11.30
N LEU A 73 -8.68 -8.62 -10.34
CA LEU A 73 -8.95 -7.18 -10.17
C LEU A 73 -8.40 -6.32 -11.31
N SER A 74 -7.26 -6.72 -11.89
CA SER A 74 -6.64 -6.04 -13.02
C SER A 74 -7.12 -6.53 -14.38
N GLY A 75 -7.87 -7.63 -14.44
CA GLY A 75 -8.26 -8.29 -15.69
C GLY A 75 -7.07 -8.83 -16.50
N ARG A 76 -5.85 -8.86 -15.94
CA ARG A 76 -4.63 -9.24 -16.65
C ARG A 76 -4.33 -10.72 -16.48
N THR A 77 -3.85 -11.36 -17.55
CA THR A 77 -3.36 -12.75 -17.48
C THR A 77 -2.02 -12.85 -16.76
N THR A 78 -1.12 -11.89 -17.03
CA THR A 78 0.23 -11.82 -16.44
C THR A 78 0.44 -10.49 -15.73
N LEU A 79 1.12 -10.54 -14.58
CA LEU A 79 1.46 -9.37 -13.79
C LEU A 79 2.94 -9.08 -14.00
N ARG A 80 3.24 -8.11 -14.86
CA ARG A 80 4.61 -7.62 -15.07
C ARG A 80 5.06 -6.82 -13.85
N ASP A 81 6.34 -6.91 -13.49
CA ASP A 81 6.85 -6.20 -12.30
C ASP A 81 6.68 -4.69 -12.39
N ALA A 82 6.87 -4.08 -13.57
CA ALA A 82 6.62 -2.65 -13.78
C ALA A 82 5.18 -2.24 -13.41
N PHE A 83 4.18 -3.09 -13.71
CA PHE A 83 2.80 -2.83 -13.30
C PHE A 83 2.64 -2.94 -11.78
N VAL A 84 3.27 -3.93 -11.15
CA VAL A 84 3.21 -4.14 -9.71
C VAL A 84 3.84 -2.96 -8.98
N ILE A 85 5.03 -2.50 -9.41
CA ILE A 85 5.74 -1.35 -8.84
C ILE A 85 4.87 -0.09 -8.92
N ASN A 86 4.32 0.22 -10.10
CA ASN A 86 3.47 1.39 -10.28
C ASN A 86 2.19 1.30 -9.46
N MET A 87 1.57 0.11 -9.38
CA MET A 87 0.39 -0.11 -8.55
C MET A 87 0.68 0.11 -7.08
N ARG A 88 1.83 -0.37 -6.56
CA ARG A 88 2.24 -0.17 -5.16
C ARG A 88 2.39 1.31 -4.84
N SER A 89 3.05 2.07 -5.71
CA SER A 89 3.21 3.52 -5.57
C SER A 89 1.85 4.24 -5.45
N VAL A 90 0.92 3.95 -6.36
CA VAL A 90 -0.43 4.55 -6.32
C VAL A 90 -1.23 4.08 -5.10
N LEU A 91 -1.00 2.85 -4.63
CA LEU A 91 -1.70 2.30 -3.46
C LEU A 91 -1.34 3.04 -2.17
N GLU A 92 -0.11 3.52 -2.06
CA GLU A 92 0.37 4.31 -0.92
C GLU A 92 -0.36 5.64 -0.80
N GLU A 93 -0.77 6.26 -1.92
CA GLU A 93 -1.60 7.46 -1.93
C GLU A 93 -2.98 7.22 -1.28
N TYR A 94 -3.46 5.97 -1.29
CA TYR A 94 -4.70 5.57 -0.61
C TYR A 94 -4.49 5.11 0.83
N GLY A 95 -3.29 5.27 1.39
CA GLY A 95 -2.95 4.89 2.76
C GLY A 95 -2.87 3.38 2.95
N VAL A 96 -2.47 2.64 1.91
CA VAL A 96 -2.28 1.19 1.96
C VAL A 96 -0.94 0.81 1.36
N VAL A 97 -0.11 0.13 2.14
CA VAL A 97 1.17 -0.42 1.71
C VAL A 97 0.95 -1.86 1.23
N ALA A 98 1.52 -2.20 0.08
CA ALA A 98 1.55 -3.56 -0.44
C ALA A 98 2.98 -4.12 -0.39
N VAL A 99 3.15 -5.28 0.25
CA VAL A 99 4.43 -6.00 0.40
C VAL A 99 4.31 -7.35 -0.30
N ARG A 100 5.29 -7.72 -1.13
CA ARG A 100 5.33 -9.04 -1.79
C ARG A 100 5.72 -10.11 -0.77
N LEU A 101 5.08 -11.28 -0.84
CA LEU A 101 5.32 -12.39 0.09
C LEU A 101 6.09 -13.51 -0.60
N ASP A 102 6.93 -14.24 0.14
CA ASP A 102 7.76 -15.34 -0.40
C ASP A 102 6.91 -16.50 -0.93
N ARG A 103 5.78 -16.77 -0.26
CA ARG A 103 4.79 -17.78 -0.70
C ARG A 103 3.89 -17.28 -1.83
N GLY A 104 4.27 -16.19 -2.51
CA GLY A 104 3.49 -15.53 -3.55
C GLY A 104 2.33 -14.67 -3.03
N GLY A 105 1.90 -13.73 -3.88
CA GLY A 105 0.92 -12.71 -3.54
C GLY A 105 1.50 -11.52 -2.78
N PHE A 106 0.59 -10.77 -2.17
CA PHE A 106 0.85 -9.51 -1.48
C PHE A 106 0.19 -9.49 -0.11
N ALA A 107 0.87 -8.93 0.88
CA ALA A 107 0.25 -8.43 2.10
C ALA A 107 -0.11 -6.96 1.89
N LEU A 108 -1.38 -6.63 2.11
CA LEU A 108 -1.88 -5.26 2.18
C LEU A 108 -1.94 -4.85 3.64
N ILE A 109 -1.39 -3.68 3.96
CA ILE A 109 -1.31 -3.12 5.30
C ILE A 109 -1.81 -1.69 5.23
N ALA A 110 -2.79 -1.33 6.07
CA ALA A 110 -3.20 0.06 6.21
C ALA A 110 -2.06 0.86 6.86
N THR A 111 -1.70 2.02 6.31
CA THR A 111 -0.63 2.86 6.86
C THR A 111 -0.91 3.27 8.31
N SER A 112 -2.18 3.43 8.68
CA SER A 112 -2.59 3.69 10.07
C SER A 112 -2.19 2.59 11.05
N ALA A 113 -1.97 1.36 10.58
CA ALA A 113 -1.48 0.27 11.42
C ALA A 113 0.01 0.44 11.78
N LEU A 114 0.75 1.16 10.94
CA LEU A 114 2.17 1.45 11.14
C LEU A 114 2.39 2.64 12.08
N GLU A 115 1.39 3.53 12.24
CA GLU A 115 1.46 4.64 13.21
C GLU A 115 1.60 4.16 14.66
N GLY A 116 1.18 2.93 14.96
CA GLY A 116 1.36 2.30 16.28
C GLY A 116 2.73 1.66 16.50
N ALA A 117 3.65 1.73 15.54
CA ALA A 117 4.98 1.15 15.68
C ALA A 117 5.81 1.90 16.73
N PRO A 118 6.57 1.19 17.58
CA PRO A 118 7.44 1.84 18.56
C PRO A 118 8.53 2.66 17.83
N PRO A 119 8.83 3.88 18.29
CA PRO A 119 9.86 4.69 17.65
C PRO A 119 11.24 4.05 17.86
N ALA A 120 11.92 3.75 16.76
CA ALA A 120 13.32 3.34 16.76
C ALA A 120 14.20 4.60 16.76
N LEU A 121 14.85 4.90 17.89
CA LEU A 121 15.71 6.08 18.03
C LEU A 121 17.17 5.67 17.92
N VAL A 122 17.91 6.33 17.03
CA VAL A 122 19.36 6.09 16.80
C VAL A 122 20.15 6.16 18.11
N LYS A 123 19.89 7.18 18.94
CA LYS A 123 20.56 7.33 20.25
C LYS A 123 20.41 6.13 21.20
N ASN A 124 19.34 5.34 21.04
CA ASN A 124 19.05 4.20 21.91
C ASN A 124 19.58 2.88 21.31
N LEU A 125 19.50 2.74 19.99
CA LEU A 125 19.79 1.48 19.30
C LEU A 125 21.17 1.46 18.61
N MET A 126 21.68 2.62 18.23
CA MET A 126 22.95 2.78 17.51
C MET A 126 23.69 4.05 18.00
N PRO A 127 24.08 4.14 19.28
CA PRO A 127 24.73 5.34 19.84
C PRO A 127 26.05 5.68 19.14
N ASP A 128 26.78 4.68 18.66
CA ASP A 128 28.07 4.81 17.98
C ASP A 128 27.96 4.74 16.44
N PHE A 129 26.78 5.01 15.86
CA PHE A 129 26.54 4.86 14.41
C PHE A 129 27.55 5.57 13.48
N LYS A 130 28.26 6.60 13.97
CA LYS A 130 29.29 7.32 13.21
C LYS A 130 30.61 6.55 13.08
N ARG A 131 30.83 5.56 13.93
CA ARG A 131 32.06 4.76 13.99
C ARG A 131 31.90 3.41 13.28
N LEU A 132 30.66 2.94 13.14
CA LEU A 132 30.36 1.69 12.48
C LEU A 132 30.74 1.77 10.99
N THR A 133 31.51 0.80 10.56
CA THR A 133 31.82 0.58 9.15
C THR A 133 30.67 -0.15 8.46
N GLU A 134 30.62 -0.09 7.13
CA GLU A 134 29.60 -0.79 6.36
C GLU A 134 29.68 -2.32 6.56
N GLU A 135 30.89 -2.88 6.67
CA GLU A 135 31.12 -4.30 6.95
C GLU A 135 30.56 -4.73 8.31
N GLU A 136 30.76 -3.93 9.35
CA GLU A 136 30.19 -4.21 10.69
C GLU A 136 28.65 -4.22 10.65
N LEU A 137 28.04 -3.30 9.90
CA LEU A 137 26.59 -3.25 9.73
C LEU A 137 26.03 -4.45 8.94
N TRP A 138 26.75 -4.91 7.91
CA TRP A 138 26.38 -6.12 7.17
C TRP A 138 26.48 -7.38 8.05
N ASN A 139 27.53 -7.47 8.87
CA ASN A 139 27.71 -8.58 9.82
C ASN A 139 26.57 -8.65 10.84
N GLU A 140 26.07 -7.50 11.33
CA GLU A 140 24.93 -7.45 12.25
C GLU A 140 23.61 -7.96 11.64
N LEU A 141 23.44 -7.90 10.32
CA LEU A 141 22.22 -8.36 9.65
C LEU A 141 22.17 -9.88 9.48
N GLU A 142 23.25 -10.61 9.79
CA GLU A 142 23.38 -12.08 9.63
C GLU A 142 22.83 -12.58 8.28
N LEU A 143 22.92 -11.75 7.23
CA LEU A 143 22.48 -12.15 5.91
C LEU A 143 23.48 -13.18 5.42
N PRO A 144 23.05 -14.42 5.08
CA PRO A 144 23.97 -15.35 4.46
C PRO A 144 24.49 -14.67 3.20
N ASP A 145 25.81 -14.59 3.06
CA ASP A 145 26.43 -14.32 1.78
C ASP A 145 25.82 -15.35 0.84
N ASP A 146 24.96 -14.90 -0.08
CA ASP A 146 24.43 -15.76 -1.12
C ASP A 146 25.67 -16.25 -1.89
N GLU A 147 26.16 -17.44 -1.55
CA GLU A 147 27.12 -18.18 -2.37
C GLU A 147 26.44 -18.36 -3.74
N VAL A 148 26.76 -17.45 -4.65
CA VAL A 148 26.53 -17.63 -6.08
C VAL A 148 27.46 -18.76 -6.51
N ASN A 149 27.05 -19.99 -6.24
CA ASN A 149 27.63 -21.18 -6.83
C ASN A 149 27.19 -21.20 -8.31
N GLU A 150 28.10 -20.71 -9.16
CA GLU A 150 28.22 -20.82 -10.64
C GLU A 150 27.00 -20.51 -11.54
#